data_AF-A0A661PGJ1-F1
#
_entry.id   AF-A0A661PGJ1-F1
#
_cell.length_a   1.000
_cell.length_b   1.000
_cell.length_c   1.000
_cell.angle_alpha   90.00
_cell.angle_beta   90.00
_cell.angle_gamma   90.00
#
_symmetry.space_group_name_H-M   'P 1'
#
loop_
_entity.id
_entity.type
_entity.pdbx_description
1 polymer ?
#
loop_
_entity_poly.entity_id
_entity_poly.type
_entity_poly.pdbx_seq_one_letter_code
_entity_poly.pdbx_strand_id
1 'polypeptide(L)'
;MTRLPDTLETPAISPAIDKRIIEGFLADQEVTLQALERAGFDRAAILKRAKTLFRRRTLEQYRINPPRLSVRQCLGCGDELLSFGPQHRFCEDCRGDIQRNPAR
;
A
#
# COMPACT_ATOMS: atom_id res chain seq x y z
N MET A 1 -14.54 33.62 26.06
CA MET A 1 -13.58 32.53 25.79
C MET A 1 -14.23 31.60 24.75
N THR A 2 -13.96 31.85 23.47
CA THR A 2 -14.58 31.12 22.36
C THR A 2 -13.73 29.89 22.07
N ARG A 3 -14.27 28.68 22.28
CA ARG A 3 -13.62 27.42 21.89
C ARG A 3 -13.56 27.36 20.36
N LEU A 4 -12.35 27.34 19.81
CA LEU A 4 -12.13 26.92 18.42
C LEU A 4 -12.42 25.41 18.30
N PRO A 5 -13.12 24.94 17.27
CA PRO A 5 -13.18 23.52 16.95
C PRO A 5 -11.82 23.09 16.40
N ASP A 6 -11.03 22.43 17.24
CA ASP A 6 -9.75 21.81 16.87
C ASP A 6 -10.02 20.38 16.39
N THR A 7 -10.43 20.25 15.13
CA THR A 7 -10.35 18.98 14.40
C THR A 7 -10.36 19.31 12.92
N LEU A 8 -9.17 19.37 12.32
CA LEU A 8 -9.01 19.11 10.89
C LEU A 8 -9.44 17.65 10.68
N GLU A 9 -10.73 17.42 10.45
CA GLU A 9 -11.29 16.09 10.23
C GLU A 9 -10.59 15.47 9.02
N THR A 10 -9.66 14.55 9.26
CA THR A 10 -9.03 13.79 8.19
C THR A 10 -10.13 13.07 7.41
N PRO A 11 -10.22 13.25 6.09
CA PRO A 11 -11.28 12.62 5.32
C PRO A 11 -11.23 11.11 5.52
N ALA A 12 -12.38 10.51 5.80
CA ALA A 12 -12.47 9.08 6.04
C ALA A 12 -12.05 8.30 4.77
N ILE A 13 -11.23 7.27 4.96
CA ILE A 13 -10.84 6.38 3.87
C ILE A 13 -12.08 5.58 3.43
N SER A 14 -12.56 5.87 2.22
CA SER A 14 -13.71 5.22 1.61
C SER A 14 -13.28 4.19 0.55
N PRO A 15 -14.18 3.30 0.07
CA PRO A 15 -13.86 2.34 -0.99
C PRO A 15 -13.36 2.99 -2.29
N ALA A 16 -13.77 4.22 -2.57
CA ALA A 16 -13.27 5.00 -3.71
C ALA A 16 -11.82 5.45 -3.51
N ILE A 17 -11.45 5.80 -2.27
CA ILE A 17 -10.07 6.11 -1.90
C ILE A 17 -9.23 4.83 -1.92
N ASP A 18 -9.75 3.70 -1.45
CA ASP A 18 -9.07 2.41 -1.55
C ASP A 18 -8.73 2.07 -3.00
N LYS A 19 -9.67 2.27 -3.94
CA LYS A 19 -9.41 2.09 -5.37
C LYS A 19 -8.30 3.02 -5.87
N ARG A 20 -8.33 4.32 -5.51
CA ARG A 20 -7.27 5.28 -5.88
C ARG A 20 -5.92 4.91 -5.29
N ILE A 21 -5.88 4.42 -4.06
CA ILE A 21 -4.65 3.92 -3.42
C ILE A 21 -4.12 2.74 -4.22
N ILE A 22 -4.96 1.75 -4.54
CA ILE A 22 -4.52 0.56 -5.29
C ILE A 22 -4.04 0.96 -6.68
N GLU A 23 -4.87 1.62 -7.49
CA GLU A 23 -4.51 2.00 -8.87
C GLU A 23 -3.29 2.92 -8.91
N GLY A 24 -3.24 3.89 -8.00
CA GLY A 24 -2.15 4.84 -7.92
C GLY A 24 -0.83 4.21 -7.49
N PHE A 25 -0.82 3.36 -6.46
CA PHE A 25 0.39 2.67 -6.03
C PHE A 25 0.91 1.66 -7.07
N LEU A 26 0.03 1.13 -7.91
CA LEU A 26 0.43 0.28 -9.04
C LEU A 26 1.07 1.07 -10.19
N ALA A 27 0.70 2.34 -10.36
CA ALA A 27 1.23 3.21 -11.40
C ALA A 27 2.48 3.97 -10.93
N ASP A 28 2.33 4.79 -9.89
CA ASP A 28 3.38 5.56 -9.25
C ASP A 28 2.98 5.89 -7.81
N GLN A 29 3.65 5.23 -6.86
CA GLN A 29 3.37 5.35 -5.44
C GLN A 29 3.58 6.78 -4.91
N GLU A 30 4.68 7.44 -5.28
CA GLU A 30 5.01 8.75 -4.70
C GLU A 30 4.08 9.84 -5.25
N VAL A 31 3.75 9.79 -6.54
CA VAL A 31 2.77 10.71 -7.14
C VAL A 31 1.40 10.55 -6.47
N THR A 32 1.00 9.31 -6.18
CA THR A 32 -0.29 9.01 -5.54
C THR A 32 -0.33 9.47 -4.09
N LEU A 33 0.75 9.25 -3.34
CA LEU A 33 0.87 9.73 -1.95
C LEU A 33 0.76 11.25 -1.89
N GLN A 34 1.51 11.97 -2.73
CA GLN A 34 1.43 13.43 -2.79
C GLN A 34 0.03 13.93 -3.16
N ALA A 35 -0.64 13.25 -4.09
CA ALA A 35 -2.01 13.63 -4.50
C ALA A 35 -3.03 13.45 -3.36
N LEU A 36 -2.89 12.39 -2.56
CA LEU A 36 -3.77 12.14 -1.41
C LEU A 36 -3.42 13.04 -0.21
N GLU A 37 -2.14 13.33 0.04
CA GLU A 37 -1.73 14.31 1.05
C GLU A 37 -2.28 15.71 0.74
N ARG A 38 -2.21 16.14 -0.53
CA ARG A 38 -2.83 17.41 -0.99
C ARG A 38 -4.35 17.41 -0.83
N ALA A 39 -4.99 16.24 -0.81
CA ALA A 39 -6.41 16.09 -0.54
C ALA A 39 -6.75 16.00 0.97
N GLY A 40 -5.75 16.17 1.85
CA GLY A 40 -5.92 16.22 3.30
C GLY A 40 -5.80 14.88 4.02
N PHE A 41 -5.40 13.81 3.32
CA PHE A 41 -5.19 12.50 3.94
C PHE A 41 -3.79 12.41 4.56
N ASP A 42 -3.71 11.78 5.74
CA ASP A 42 -2.43 11.51 6.39
C ASP A 42 -1.63 10.41 5.65
N ARG A 43 -0.35 10.68 5.38
CA ARG A 43 0.54 9.77 4.65
C ARG A 43 0.69 8.42 5.35
N ALA A 44 0.86 8.43 6.68
CA ALA A 44 1.04 7.20 7.44
C ALA A 44 -0.24 6.35 7.43
N ALA A 45 -1.41 7.00 7.50
CA ALA A 45 -2.71 6.35 7.36
C ALA A 45 -2.91 5.73 5.97
N ILE A 46 -2.55 6.43 4.89
CA ILE A 46 -2.59 5.91 3.51
C ILE A 46 -1.68 4.69 3.37
N LEU A 47 -0.43 4.77 3.84
CA LEU A 47 0.53 3.65 3.77
C LEU A 47 0.03 2.44 4.55
N LYS A 48 -0.48 2.66 5.77
CA LYS A 48 -1.08 1.59 6.59
C LYS A 48 -2.28 0.96 5.88
N ARG A 49 -3.12 1.77 5.23
CA ARG A 49 -4.25 1.27 4.44
C ARG A 49 -3.78 0.49 3.21
N ALA A 50 -2.81 1.00 2.47
CA ALA A 50 -2.25 0.32 1.30
C ALA A 50 -1.78 -1.10 1.64
N LYS A 51 -1.05 -1.29 2.76
CA LYS A 51 -0.64 -2.61 3.25
C LYS A 51 -1.80 -3.58 3.47
N THR A 52 -2.96 -3.07 3.91
CA THR A 52 -4.17 -3.90 4.06
C THR A 52 -4.86 -4.21 2.72
N LEU A 53 -4.75 -3.30 1.75
CA LEU A 53 -5.39 -3.41 0.43
C LEU A 53 -4.60 -4.26 -0.56
N PHE A 54 -3.27 -4.33 -0.43
CA PHE A 54 -2.41 -5.16 -1.27
C PHE A 54 -2.39 -6.64 -0.86
N ARG A 55 -3.51 -7.14 -0.32
CA ARG A 55 -3.75 -8.57 -0.10
C ARG A 55 -4.49 -9.15 -1.30
N ARG A 56 -4.16 -10.39 -1.68
CA ARG A 56 -4.72 -11.11 -2.85
C ARG A 56 -6.24 -11.01 -2.96
N ARG A 57 -6.96 -11.28 -1.86
CA ARG A 57 -8.43 -11.20 -1.80
C ARG A 57 -8.99 -9.82 -2.16
N THR A 58 -8.26 -8.75 -1.81
CA THR A 58 -8.70 -7.39 -2.07
C THR A 58 -8.46 -7.02 -3.53
N LEU A 59 -7.31 -7.37 -4.12
CA LEU A 59 -7.09 -7.15 -5.56
C LEU A 59 -8.12 -7.91 -6.43
N GLU A 60 -8.45 -9.15 -6.05
CA GLU A 60 -9.51 -9.95 -6.67
C GLU A 60 -10.87 -9.26 -6.57
N GLN A 61 -11.21 -8.69 -5.40
CA GLN A 61 -12.43 -7.93 -5.18
C GLN A 61 -12.53 -6.68 -6.06
N TYR A 62 -11.42 -5.98 -6.29
CA TYR A 62 -11.39 -4.81 -7.17
C TYR A 62 -11.25 -5.16 -8.66
N ARG A 63 -11.17 -6.44 -9.02
CA ARG A 63 -10.89 -6.94 -10.39
C ARG A 63 -9.66 -6.29 -11.02
N ILE A 64 -8.72 -5.87 -10.19
CA ILE A 64 -7.48 -5.26 -10.66
C ILE A 64 -6.54 -6.42 -10.95
N ASN A 65 -6.22 -6.61 -12.23
CA ASN A 65 -5.32 -7.62 -12.72
C ASN A 65 -4.08 -6.91 -13.28
N PRO A 66 -3.10 -6.54 -12.44
CA PRO A 66 -1.98 -5.72 -12.87
C PRO A 66 -1.11 -6.60 -13.78
N PRO A 67 -0.85 -6.22 -15.04
CA PRO A 67 -0.17 -7.08 -16.01
C PRO A 67 1.26 -7.45 -15.59
N ARG A 68 1.82 -6.74 -14.60
CA ARG A 68 3.17 -6.97 -14.07
C ARG A 68 3.20 -7.66 -12.70
N LEU A 69 2.06 -7.83 -12.02
CA LEU A 69 2.02 -8.49 -10.72
C LEU A 69 1.62 -9.96 -10.87
N SER A 70 2.51 -10.84 -10.44
CA SER A 70 2.22 -12.27 -10.32
C SER A 70 2.18 -12.64 -8.84
N VAL A 71 1.29 -13.57 -8.49
CA VAL A 71 1.39 -14.27 -7.21
C VAL A 71 2.63 -15.16 -7.24
N ARG A 72 3.51 -15.00 -6.25
CA ARG A 72 4.76 -15.77 -6.09
C ARG A 72 4.95 -16.10 -4.61
N GLN A 73 5.77 -17.09 -4.32
CA GLN A 73 6.18 -17.37 -2.94
C GLN A 73 7.34 -16.47 -2.51
N CYS A 74 7.33 -16.10 -1.23
CA CYS A 74 8.38 -15.31 -0.62
C CYS A 74 9.62 -16.18 -0.43
N LEU A 75 10.79 -15.70 -0.85
CA LEU A 75 12.05 -16.43 -0.64
C LEU A 75 12.47 -16.46 0.84
N GLY A 76 12.00 -15.51 1.66
CA GLY A 76 12.32 -15.43 3.08
C GLY A 76 11.43 -16.31 3.98
N CYS A 77 10.11 -16.29 3.80
CA CYS A 77 9.16 -17.01 4.65
C CYS A 77 8.33 -18.09 3.94
N GLY A 78 8.38 -18.18 2.60
CA GLY A 78 7.59 -19.13 1.81
C GLY A 78 6.14 -18.71 1.52
N ASP A 79 5.63 -17.67 2.19
CA ASP A 79 4.24 -17.22 2.02
C ASP A 79 3.95 -16.65 0.63
N GLU A 80 2.70 -16.75 0.19
CA GLU A 80 2.25 -16.11 -1.05
C GLU A 80 2.30 -14.58 -0.94
N LEU A 81 2.96 -13.94 -1.90
CA LEU A 81 2.98 -12.49 -2.09
C LEU A 81 2.65 -12.12 -3.53
N LEU A 82 2.34 -10.84 -3.71
CA LEU A 82 2.25 -10.22 -5.03
C LEU A 82 3.59 -9.59 -5.37
N SER A 83 4.11 -9.92 -6.56
CA SER A 83 5.46 -9.53 -6.97
C SER A 83 5.47 -8.98 -8.40
N PHE A 84 6.07 -7.79 -8.57
CA PHE A 84 6.21 -7.11 -9.87
C PHE A 84 7.21 -7.78 -10.83
N GLY A 85 7.91 -8.81 -10.38
CA GLY A 85 8.94 -9.50 -11.16
C GLY A 85 9.82 -10.41 -10.31
N PRO A 86 10.62 -11.30 -10.92
CA PRO A 86 11.45 -12.25 -10.19
C PRO A 86 12.45 -11.59 -9.22
N GLN A 87 12.84 -10.33 -9.45
CA GLN A 87 13.68 -9.56 -8.54
C GLN A 87 12.98 -9.11 -7.23
N HIS A 88 11.65 -9.18 -7.13
CA HIS A 88 10.88 -8.72 -5.97
C HIS A 88 10.17 -9.87 -5.25
N ARG A 89 10.88 -10.96 -4.94
CA ARG A 89 10.33 -12.16 -4.29
C ARG A 89 10.44 -12.16 -2.76
N PHE A 90 10.67 -11.02 -2.12
CA PHE A 90 10.54 -10.89 -0.67
C PHE A 90 9.26 -10.13 -0.35
N CYS A 91 8.46 -10.68 0.56
CA CYS A 91 7.29 -10.01 1.15
C CYS A 91 7.74 -8.75 1.90
N GLU A 92 6.81 -7.86 2.24
CA GLU A 92 7.15 -6.61 2.93
C GLU A 92 7.93 -6.85 4.24
N ASP A 93 7.53 -7.84 5.03
CA ASP A 93 8.20 -8.17 6.30
C ASP A 93 9.63 -8.67 6.07
N CYS A 94 9.82 -9.67 5.20
CA CYS A 94 11.16 -10.17 4.88
C CYS A 94 12.02 -9.11 4.17
N ARG A 95 11.43 -8.23 3.37
CA ARG A 95 12.15 -7.13 2.73
C ARG A 95 12.66 -6.12 3.76
N GLY A 96 11.82 -5.78 4.75
CA GLY A 96 12.23 -4.95 5.88
C GLY A 96 13.30 -5.61 6.74
N ASP A 97 13.28 -6.94 6.87
CA ASP A 97 14.30 -7.70 7.57
C ASP A 97 15.65 -7.66 6.84
N ILE A 98 15.66 -7.92 5.53
CA ILE A 98 16.88 -7.86 4.69
C ILE A 98 17.47 -6.44 4.62
N GLN A 99 16.61 -5.41 4.54
CA GLN A 99 17.09 -4.02 4.57
C GLN A 99 17.71 -3.63 5.91
N ARG A 100 17.22 -4.19 7.02
CA ARG A 100 17.78 -3.98 8.36
C ARG A 100 18.99 -4.87 8.64
N ASN A 101 19.11 -6.00 7.96
CA ASN A 101 20.18 -6.97 8.14
C ASN A 101 20.63 -7.57 6.79
N PRO A 102 21.49 -6.84 6.03
CA PRO A 102 21.87 -7.23 4.67
C PRO A 102 22.86 -8.41 4.61
N ALA A 103 23.28 -8.96 5.75
CA ALA A 103 24.26 -10.05 5.84
C ALA A 103 23.64 -11.46 5.92
N ARG A 104 22.33 -11.59 5.65
CA ARG A 104 21.57 -12.84 5.78
C ARG A 104 21.33 -13.53 4.44
#